data_AF-A0A969QSH1-F1
#
_entry.id   AF-A0A969QSH1-F1
#
_cell.length_a   1.000
_cell.length_b   1.000
_cell.length_c   1.000
_cell.angle_alpha   90.00
_cell.angle_beta   90.00
_cell.angle_gamma   90.00
#
_symmetry.space_group_name_H-M   'P 1'
#
loop_
_entity.id
_entity.type
_entity.pdbx_description
1 polymer ?
#
loop_
_entity_poly.entity_id
_entity_poly.type
_entity_poly.pdbx_seq_one_letter_code
_entity_poly.pdbx_strand_id
1 'polypeptide(L)'
;MARLVSRALRLGRSALIQTGNTVSRYGLSYLMPSLLSDRPVLLVAPLAIQQRLLEKEIPLLQQWLQTDRRIHSAEKGLTWDHSQGLMMVSPQVWLSDRLENRGRFPADIPTLIDNADNLEEWVRESLSWCL
;
A
#
# COMPACT_ATOMS: atom_id res chain seq x y z
N MET A 1 -16.72 1.90 1.21
CA MET A 1 -15.30 2.33 1.07
C MET A 1 -14.74 2.09 -0.33
N ALA A 2 -14.85 0.89 -0.93
CA ALA A 2 -14.20 0.57 -2.22
C ALA A 2 -14.44 1.57 -3.38
N ARG A 3 -15.68 2.06 -3.53
CA ARG A 3 -15.99 3.09 -4.54
C ARG A 3 -15.22 4.39 -4.34
N LEU A 4 -14.94 4.79 -3.10
CA LEU A 4 -14.15 5.98 -2.78
C LEU A 4 -12.69 5.77 -3.16
N VAL A 5 -12.12 4.62 -2.80
CA VAL A 5 -10.74 4.27 -3.16
C VAL A 5 -10.57 4.20 -4.68
N SER A 6 -11.47 3.50 -5.38
CA SER A 6 -11.47 3.44 -6.86
C SER A 6 -11.53 4.83 -7.50
N ARG A 7 -12.36 5.73 -6.97
CA ARG A 7 -12.46 7.11 -7.47
C ARG A 7 -11.16 7.88 -7.21
N ALA A 8 -10.56 7.76 -6.02
CA ALA A 8 -9.30 8.41 -5.68
C ALA A 8 -8.17 7.96 -6.63
N LEU A 9 -8.02 6.64 -6.82
CA LEU A 9 -7.04 6.04 -7.73
C LEU A 9 -7.25 6.50 -9.19
N ARG A 10 -8.49 6.50 -9.68
CA ARG A 10 -8.81 6.91 -11.05
C ARG A 10 -8.55 8.39 -11.31
N LEU A 11 -8.90 9.25 -10.34
CA LEU A 11 -8.77 10.70 -10.48
C LEU A 11 -7.40 11.24 -10.07
N GLY A 12 -6.53 10.41 -9.49
CA GLY A 12 -5.24 10.87 -8.94
C GLY A 12 -5.41 11.90 -7.82
N ARG A 13 -6.50 11.82 -7.04
CA ARG A 13 -6.79 12.77 -5.96
C ARG A 13 -6.54 12.11 -4.61
N SER A 14 -5.84 12.83 -3.73
CA SER A 14 -5.67 12.42 -2.33
C SER A 14 -7.02 12.35 -1.62
N ALA A 15 -7.17 11.34 -0.76
CA ALA A 15 -8.35 11.17 0.07
C ALA A 15 -7.95 10.52 1.40
N LEU A 16 -8.55 10.97 2.49
CA LEU A 16 -8.48 10.33 3.80
C LEU A 16 -9.76 9.53 4.03
N ILE A 17 -9.63 8.28 4.46
CA ILE A 17 -10.77 7.39 4.72
C ILE A 17 -10.65 6.87 6.14
N GLN A 18 -11.53 7.34 7.02
CA GLN A 18 -11.67 6.82 8.37
C GLN A 18 -12.77 5.77 8.41
N THR A 19 -12.48 4.62 9.04
CA THR A 19 -13.40 3.49 9.12
C THR A 19 -13.35 2.87 10.51
N GLY A 20 -14.50 2.68 11.15
CA GLY A 20 -14.61 2.02 12.46
C GLY A 20 -14.57 0.49 12.39
N ASN A 21 -13.88 -0.07 11.39
CA ASN A 21 -13.93 -1.49 11.07
C ASN A 21 -12.54 -2.13 11.20
N THR A 22 -12.47 -3.46 11.32
CA THR A 22 -11.20 -4.18 11.37
C THR A 22 -10.57 -4.33 9.98
N VAL A 23 -9.24 -4.53 9.93
CA VAL A 23 -8.46 -4.74 8.70
C VAL A 23 -9.11 -5.81 7.80
N SER A 24 -9.64 -6.87 8.40
CA SER A 24 -10.26 -7.97 7.66
C SER A 24 -11.44 -7.54 6.78
N ARG A 25 -12.13 -6.46 7.16
CA ARG A 25 -13.30 -5.95 6.43
C ARG A 25 -12.98 -4.73 5.57
N TYR A 26 -12.11 -3.82 6.02
CA TYR A 26 -11.74 -2.67 5.20
C TYR A 26 -10.62 -2.97 4.19
N GLY A 27 -9.78 -3.97 4.45
CA GLY A 27 -8.68 -4.38 3.57
C GLY A 27 -9.16 -4.69 2.15
N LEU A 28 -10.27 -5.43 2.05
CA LEU A 28 -10.92 -5.73 0.77
C LEU A 28 -11.32 -4.46 -0.01
N SER A 29 -11.64 -3.38 0.72
CA SER A 29 -12.11 -2.15 0.10
C SER A 29 -11.02 -1.39 -0.62
N TYR A 30 -9.74 -1.48 -0.21
CA TYR A 30 -8.64 -0.92 -0.99
C TYR A 30 -7.96 -1.95 -1.87
N LEU A 31 -7.98 -3.24 -1.52
CA LEU A 31 -7.39 -4.29 -2.35
C LEU A 31 -8.12 -4.47 -3.67
N MET A 32 -9.46 -4.58 -3.67
CA MET A 32 -10.22 -4.75 -4.91
C MET A 32 -9.87 -3.71 -5.99
N PRO A 33 -9.97 -2.39 -5.73
CA PRO A 33 -9.64 -1.40 -6.73
C PRO A 33 -8.14 -1.33 -7.07
N SER A 34 -7.25 -1.82 -6.19
CA SER A 34 -5.81 -1.90 -6.48
C SER A 34 -5.49 -3.06 -7.42
N LEU A 35 -6.11 -4.22 -7.22
CA LEU A 35 -5.95 -5.40 -8.06
C LEU A 35 -6.55 -5.19 -9.46
N LEU A 36 -7.64 -4.42 -9.55
CA LEU A 36 -8.30 -4.07 -10.82
C LEU A 36 -7.72 -2.82 -11.49
N SER A 37 -6.75 -2.13 -10.87
CA SER A 37 -6.17 -0.93 -11.46
C SER A 37 -5.23 -1.33 -12.60
N ASP A 38 -5.32 -0.65 -13.75
CA ASP A 38 -4.32 -0.81 -14.82
C ASP A 38 -2.96 -0.22 -14.41
N ARG A 39 -2.98 0.78 -13.52
CA ARG A 39 -1.78 1.46 -13.02
C ARG A 39 -1.15 0.68 -11.87
N PRO A 40 0.17 0.81 -11.68
CA PRO A 40 0.80 0.35 -10.47
C PRO A 40 0.25 1.09 -9.24
N VAL A 41 0.13 0.38 -8.13
CA VAL A 41 -0.29 0.93 -6.84
C VAL A 41 0.73 0.52 -5.78
N LEU A 42 1.14 1.48 -4.96
CA LEU A 42 1.97 1.24 -3.78
C LEU A 42 1.07 1.17 -2.55
N LEU A 43 1.17 0.09 -1.78
CA LEU A 43 0.50 -0.09 -0.51
C LEU A 43 1.53 -0.06 0.62
N VAL A 44 1.46 0.98 1.43
CA VAL A 44 2.24 1.13 2.66
C VAL A 44 1.43 0.51 3.79
N ALA A 45 1.90 -0.61 4.34
CA ALA A 45 1.21 -1.32 5.40
C ALA A 45 2.22 -2.02 6.33
N PRO A 46 1.93 -2.13 7.65
CA PRO A 46 2.78 -2.88 8.57
C PRO A 46 2.99 -4.34 8.11
N LEU A 47 4.15 -4.93 8.43
CA LEU A 47 4.51 -6.28 7.97
C LEU A 47 3.47 -7.35 8.32
N ALA A 48 2.90 -7.28 9.53
CA ALA A 48 1.84 -8.21 9.96
C ALA A 48 0.58 -8.10 9.09
N ILE A 49 0.26 -6.89 8.62
CA ILE A 49 -0.85 -6.67 7.69
C ILE A 49 -0.46 -7.21 6.31
N GLN A 50 0.72 -6.88 5.79
CA GLN A 50 1.19 -7.40 4.50
C GLN A 50 1.14 -8.93 4.43
N GLN A 51 1.67 -9.62 5.45
CA GLN A 51 1.65 -11.08 5.55
C GLN A 51 0.23 -11.63 5.49
N ARG A 52 -0.66 -11.05 6.30
CA ARG A 52 -2.07 -11.42 6.30
C ARG A 52 -2.67 -11.27 4.90
N LEU A 53 -2.55 -10.10 4.28
CA LEU A 53 -3.09 -9.82 2.96
C LEU A 53 -2.55 -10.79 1.90
N LEU A 54 -1.26 -11.09 1.92
CA LEU A 54 -0.61 -12.02 1.00
C LEU A 54 -1.10 -13.45 1.15
N GLU A 55 -1.24 -13.92 2.40
CA GLU A 55 -1.54 -15.32 2.69
C GLU A 55 -3.03 -15.64 2.59
N LYS A 56 -3.90 -14.66 2.85
CA LYS A 56 -5.35 -14.90 3.00
C LYS A 56 -6.20 -14.08 2.04
N GLU A 57 -6.14 -12.75 2.11
CA GLU A 57 -7.11 -11.90 1.43
C GLU A 57 -6.86 -11.80 -0.09
N ILE A 58 -5.60 -11.63 -0.52
CA ILE A 58 -5.25 -11.45 -1.94
C ILE A 58 -5.55 -12.70 -2.76
N PRO A 59 -5.13 -13.92 -2.38
CA PRO A 59 -5.41 -15.12 -3.18
C PRO A 59 -6.91 -15.34 -3.40
N LEU A 60 -7.71 -15.16 -2.34
CA LEU A 60 -9.17 -15.28 -2.41
C LEU A 60 -9.77 -14.20 -3.33
N LEU A 61 -9.31 -12.95 -3.21
CA LEU A 61 -9.77 -11.86 -4.06
C LEU A 61 -9.39 -12.06 -5.52
N GLN A 62 -8.17 -12.51 -5.80
CA GLN A 62 -7.73 -12.78 -7.17
C GLN A 62 -8.54 -13.87 -7.84
N GLN A 63 -8.86 -14.94 -7.11
CA GLN A 63 -9.76 -15.99 -7.58
C GLN A 63 -11.16 -15.43 -7.88
N TRP A 64 -11.73 -14.63 -6.98
CA TRP A 64 -13.05 -14.03 -7.15
C TRP A 64 -13.12 -13.02 -8.31
N LEU A 65 -12.08 -12.20 -8.46
CA LEU A 65 -11.99 -11.17 -9.48
C LEU A 65 -11.47 -11.70 -10.83
N GLN A 66 -11.06 -12.98 -10.88
CA GLN A 66 -10.44 -13.60 -12.05
C GLN A 66 -9.24 -12.78 -12.59
N THR A 67 -8.37 -12.34 -11.68
CA THR A 67 -7.18 -11.55 -12.00
C THR A 67 -5.91 -12.22 -11.45
N ASP A 68 -4.81 -12.10 -12.19
CA ASP A 68 -3.48 -12.59 -11.86
C ASP A 68 -2.51 -11.44 -11.55
N ARG A 69 -3.03 -10.28 -11.15
CA ARG A 69 -2.25 -9.06 -10.88
C ARG A 69 -1.02 -9.37 -10.02
N ARG A 70 0.17 -9.00 -10.50
CA ARG A 70 1.42 -9.29 -9.77
C ARG A 70 1.47 -8.51 -8.45
N ILE A 71 1.95 -9.20 -7.41
CA ILE A 71 2.13 -8.65 -6.07
C ILE A 71 3.61 -8.68 -5.72
N HIS A 72 4.16 -7.52 -5.38
CA HIS A 72 5.57 -7.36 -5.03
C HIS A 72 5.69 -6.94 -3.55
N SER A 73 6.76 -7.34 -2.88
CA SER A 73 7.10 -6.86 -1.53
C SER A 73 8.50 -6.27 -1.55
N ALA A 74 8.62 -5.00 -1.15
CA ALA A 74 9.85 -4.22 -1.28
C ALA A 74 10.78 -4.28 -0.04
N GLU A 75 10.49 -5.12 0.94
CA GLU A 75 11.27 -5.18 2.20
C GLU A 75 12.74 -5.54 2.00
N LYS A 76 13.07 -6.32 0.96
CA LYS A 76 14.42 -6.83 0.70
C LYS A 76 15.24 -6.00 -0.31
N GLY A 77 14.92 -4.71 -0.44
CA GLY A 77 15.67 -3.81 -1.33
C GLY A 77 15.33 -3.98 -2.81
N LEU A 78 14.12 -4.44 -3.12
CA LEU A 78 13.62 -4.43 -4.49
C LEU A 78 13.43 -2.97 -4.92
N THR A 79 14.12 -2.55 -5.97
CA THR A 79 13.87 -1.27 -6.63
C THR A 79 12.59 -1.39 -7.46
N TRP A 80 11.77 -0.34 -7.47
CA TRP A 80 10.56 -0.28 -8.27
C TRP A 80 10.87 -0.50 -9.76
N ASP A 81 10.36 -1.58 -10.36
CA ASP A 81 10.66 -1.99 -11.74
C ASP A 81 9.67 -1.43 -12.77
N HIS A 82 8.80 -0.48 -12.38
CA HIS A 82 7.73 0.07 -13.22
C HIS A 82 6.77 -0.99 -13.76
N SER A 83 6.84 -2.22 -13.26
CA SER A 83 5.93 -3.28 -13.68
C SER A 83 4.54 -3.04 -13.09
N GLN A 84 3.54 -3.46 -13.87
CA GLN A 84 2.15 -3.41 -13.44
C GLN A 84 1.95 -4.31 -12.22
N GLY A 85 1.23 -3.82 -11.21
CA GLY A 85 0.97 -4.63 -10.03
C GLY A 85 0.56 -3.84 -8.80
N LEU A 86 0.47 -4.56 -7.70
CA LEU A 86 0.41 -4.02 -6.35
C LEU A 86 1.77 -4.25 -5.69
N MET A 87 2.45 -3.19 -5.28
CA MET A 87 3.64 -3.32 -4.44
C MET A 87 3.28 -3.03 -3.00
N MET A 88 3.80 -3.83 -2.09
CA MET A 88 3.69 -3.62 -0.66
C MET A 88 5.02 -3.26 -0.05
N VAL A 89 4.98 -2.34 0.90
CA VAL A 89 6.14 -1.83 1.62
C VAL A 89 5.76 -1.46 3.05
N SER A 90 6.69 -1.63 3.98
CA SER A 90 6.54 -1.25 5.37
C SER A 90 6.57 0.26 5.50
N PRO A 91 5.90 0.83 6.53
CA PRO A 91 5.93 2.25 6.78
C PRO A 91 7.35 2.79 6.94
N GLN A 92 8.23 2.05 7.61
CA GLN A 92 9.62 2.45 7.83
C GLN A 92 10.41 2.52 6.52
N VAL A 93 10.32 1.50 5.65
CA VAL A 93 11.02 1.50 4.36
C VAL A 93 10.50 2.62 3.45
N TRP A 94 9.19 2.82 3.41
CA TRP A 94 8.59 3.91 2.63
C TRP A 94 8.99 5.29 3.16
N LEU A 95 8.95 5.49 4.48
CA LEU A 95 9.25 6.77 5.08
C LEU A 95 10.73 7.12 4.95
N SER A 96 11.65 6.19 5.18
CA SER A 96 13.09 6.41 4.93
C SER A 96 13.36 6.76 3.47
N ASP A 97 12.66 6.13 2.51
CA ASP A 97 12.79 6.48 1.10
C ASP A 97 12.41 7.94 0.82
N ARG A 98 11.32 8.43 1.44
CA ARG A 98 10.83 9.79 1.28
C ARG A 98 11.66 10.83 2.02
N LEU A 99 12.05 10.56 3.27
CA LEU A 99 12.82 11.49 4.09
C LEU A 99 14.26 11.67 3.58
N GLU A 100 14.88 10.59 3.11
CA GLU A 100 16.26 10.62 2.62
C GLU A 100 16.34 10.80 1.10
N ASN A 101 15.21 10.98 0.42
CA ASN A 101 15.11 11.15 -1.03
C ASN A 101 15.86 10.05 -1.82
N ARG A 102 15.72 8.79 -1.38
CA ARG A 102 16.45 7.64 -1.95
C ARG A 102 15.96 7.23 -3.34
N GLY A 103 14.77 7.71 -3.76
CA GLY A 103 14.22 7.49 -5.10
C GLY A 103 13.87 6.04 -5.42
N ARG A 104 13.64 5.19 -4.41
CA ARG A 104 13.25 3.78 -4.60
C ARG A 104 11.82 3.66 -5.13
N PHE A 105 10.94 4.62 -4.81
CA PHE A 105 9.57 4.68 -5.29
C PHE A 105 9.30 5.98 -6.05
N PRO A 106 8.66 5.92 -7.25
CA PRO A 106 8.29 7.12 -8.00
C PRO A 106 7.48 8.11 -7.15
N ALA A 107 7.63 9.41 -7.40
CA ALA A 107 6.93 10.44 -6.64
C ALA A 107 5.43 10.52 -6.96
N ASP A 108 5.04 10.10 -8.17
CA ASP A 108 3.69 10.17 -8.74
C ASP A 108 2.92 8.84 -8.63
N ILE A 109 3.52 7.80 -8.05
CA ILE A 109 2.84 6.52 -7.87
C ILE A 109 1.65 6.65 -6.91
N PRO A 110 0.45 6.19 -7.29
CA PRO A 110 -0.68 6.12 -6.37
C PRO A 110 -0.29 5.32 -5.12
N THR A 111 -0.28 6.00 -3.98
CA THR A 111 0.15 5.42 -2.70
C THR A 111 -1.04 5.32 -1.76
N LEU A 112 -1.34 4.09 -1.33
CA LEU A 112 -2.30 3.78 -0.28
C LEU A 112 -1.52 3.60 1.02
N ILE A 113 -1.95 4.27 2.08
CA ILE A 113 -1.35 4.17 3.41
C ILE A 113 -2.38 3.53 4.33
N ASP A 114 -2.15 2.27 4.70
CA ASP A 114 -2.93 1.57 5.71
C ASP A 114 -2.54 2.10 7.09
N ASN A 115 -3.46 2.14 8.07
CA ASN A 115 -3.18 2.62 9.43
C ASN A 115 -2.48 4.00 9.49
N ALA A 116 -2.90 4.94 8.63
CA ALA A 116 -2.31 6.28 8.55
C ALA A 116 -2.34 7.08 9.86
N ASP A 117 -3.19 6.70 10.82
CA ASP A 117 -3.22 7.30 12.17
C ASP A 117 -1.89 7.11 12.93
N ASN A 118 -1.12 6.07 12.59
CA ASN A 118 0.19 5.78 13.19
C ASN A 118 1.35 6.57 12.54
N LEU A 119 1.08 7.45 11.58
CA LEU A 119 2.11 8.17 10.83
C LEU A 119 3.02 9.00 11.76
N GLU A 120 2.46 9.61 12.80
CA GLU A 120 3.26 10.35 13.79
C GLU A 120 4.27 9.45 14.50
N GLU A 121 3.82 8.26 14.93
CA GLU A 121 4.67 7.29 15.60
C GLU A 121 5.77 6.78 14.66
N TRP A 122 5.43 6.42 13.43
CA TRP A 122 6.41 5.98 12.43
C TRP A 122 7.46 7.03 12.12
N VAL A 123 7.07 8.31 12.07
CA VAL A 123 8.00 9.42 11.87
C VAL A 123 8.91 9.57 13.08
N ARG A 124 8.36 9.52 14.28
CA ARG A 124 9.14 9.59 15.53
C ARG A 124 10.17 8.47 15.60
N GLU A 125 9.76 7.23 15.35
CA GLU A 125 10.65 6.07 15.28
C GLU A 125 11.76 6.33 14.26
N SER A 126 11.40 6.65 13.01
CA SER A 126 12.37 6.81 11.92
C SER A 126 13.39 7.93 12.19
N LEU A 127 12.96 9.04 12.80
CA LEU A 127 13.87 10.14 13.16
C LEU A 127 14.73 9.81 14.39
N SER A 128 14.21 9.02 15.34
CA SER A 128 14.99 8.59 16.50
C SER A 128 16.12 7.63 16.17
N TRP A 129 16.02 6.89 15.06
CA TRP A 129 17.10 6.06 14.53
C TRP A 129 18.10 6.84 13.64
N CYS A 130 17.78 8.09 13.28
CA CYS A 130 18.66 8.95 12.48
C CYS A 130 19.57 9.87 13.32
N LEU A 131 19.39 9.90 14.65
CA LEU A 131 20.22 10.65 15.61
C LEU A 131 21.23 9.72 16.29
#